data_AF-A0A954MHA3-F1
#
_entry.id   AF-A0A954MHA3-F1
#
_cell.length_a   1.000
_cell.length_b   1.000
_cell.length_c   1.000
_cell.angle_alpha   90.00
_cell.angle_beta   90.00
_cell.angle_gamma   90.00
#
_symmetry.space_group_name_H-M   'P 1'
#
loop_
_entity.id
_entity.type
_entity.pdbx_description
1 polymer ?
#
loop_
_entity_poly.entity_id
_entity_poly.type
_entity_poly.pdbx_seq_one_letter_code
_entity_poly.pdbx_strand_id
1 'polypeptide(L)' 'MNHPFVDGNKRTGFVAADTFLRLNGYFLKVDQKSGEETILELASGRMPKGQIAKWFADNIAALDK' A
#
# COMPACT_ATOMS: atom_id res chain seq x y z
N MET A 1 2.49 -15.80 -12.28
CA MET A 1 3.54 -16.11 -11.28
C MET A 1 3.93 -14.80 -10.61
N ASN A 2 3.37 -14.48 -9.44
CA ASN A 2 3.62 -13.26 -8.64
C ASN A 2 3.29 -13.53 -7.14
N HIS A 3 3.58 -14.74 -6.67
CA HIS A 3 3.28 -15.19 -5.31
C HIS A 3 4.50 -15.88 -4.71
N PRO A 4 5.57 -15.12 -4.37
CA PRO A 4 6.80 -15.68 -3.81
C PRO A 4 6.59 -16.34 -2.43
N PHE A 5 5.53 -16.00 -1.71
CA PHE A 5 5.23 -16.56 -0.39
C PHE A 5 4.04 -17.53 -0.44
N VAL A 6 4.07 -18.54 0.44
CA VAL A 6 2.97 -19.51 0.67
C VAL A 6 1.70 -18.78 1.11
N ASP A 7 1.84 -17.77 1.97
CA ASP A 7 0.79 -16.83 2.37
C ASP A 7 1.42 -15.44 2.60
N GLY A 8 0.61 -14.39 2.69
CA GLY A 8 1.05 -13.08 3.14
C GLY A 8 1.56 -12.15 2.04
N ASN A 9 1.60 -12.59 0.78
CA ASN A 9 2.04 -11.77 -0.37
C ASN A 9 1.48 -10.33 -0.36
N LYS A 10 0.21 -10.19 0.03
CA LYS A 10 -0.50 -8.89 0.09
C LYS A 10 -0.04 -8.03 1.26
N ARG A 11 0.08 -8.62 2.46
CA ARG A 11 0.62 -7.96 3.66
C ARG A 11 2.06 -7.50 3.39
N THR A 12 2.88 -8.37 2.80
CA THR A 12 4.25 -8.05 2.43
C THR A 12 4.31 -6.94 1.39
N GLY A 13 3.47 -6.98 0.34
CA GLY A 13 3.40 -5.93 -0.66
C GLY A 13 3.01 -4.57 -0.08
N PHE A 14 2.05 -4.54 0.85
CA PHE A 14 1.65 -3.32 1.53
C PHE A 14 2.77 -2.74 2.40
N VAL A 15 3.38 -3.57 3.26
CA VAL A 15 4.48 -3.13 4.13
C VAL A 15 5.68 -2.66 3.30
N ALA A 16 5.98 -3.33 2.18
CA ALA A 16 7.03 -2.91 1.26
C ALA A 16 6.74 -1.53 0.64
N ALA A 17 5.48 -1.27 0.26
CA ALA A 17 5.07 0.03 -0.27
C ALA A 17 5.16 1.15 0.78
N ASP A 18 4.69 0.92 2.00
CA ASP A 18 4.82 1.89 3.10
C ASP A 18 6.29 2.14 3.45
N THR A 19 7.11 1.09 3.52
CA THR A 19 8.56 1.22 3.74
C THR A 19 9.22 2.07 2.65
N PHE A 20 8.88 1.82 1.38
CA PHE A 20 9.39 2.61 0.26
C PHE A 20 9.03 4.09 0.41
N LEU A 21 7.79 4.42 0.77
CA LEU A 21 7.37 5.80 1.01
C LEU A 21 8.18 6.46 2.12
N ARG A 22 8.36 5.76 3.25
CA ARG A 22 9.12 6.27 4.40
C ARG A 22 10.57 6.56 4.07
N LEU A 23 11.21 5.67 3.32
CA LEU A 23 12.58 5.88 2.82
C LEU A 23 12.71 7.11 1.92
N ASN A 24 11.60 7.54 1.31
CA ASN A 24 11.52 8.74 0.46
C ASN A 24 10.94 9.97 1.20
N GLY A 25 10.77 9.91 2.52
CA GLY A 25 10.25 11.04 3.30
C GLY A 25 8.73 11.22 3.23
N TYR A 26 7.99 10.18 2.89
CA TYR A 26 6.53 10.16 2.87
C TYR A 26 5.96 9.07 3.77
N PHE A 27 4.70 9.21 4.16
CA PHE A 27 3.96 8.15 4.84
C PHE A 27 2.53 8.08 4.31
N LEU A 28 1.91 6.90 4.42
CA LEU A 28 0.48 6.75 4.14
C LEU A 28 -0.34 7.42 5.23
N LYS A 29 -1.07 8.48 4.87
CA LYS A 29 -2.00 9.20 5.73
C LYS A 29 -3.41 8.63 5.56
N VAL A 30 -3.61 7.42 6.08
CA VAL A 30 -4.91 6.75 6.14
C VAL A 30 -5.19 6.34 7.57
N ASP A 31 -6.45 6.43 8.01
CA ASP A 31 -6.83 5.81 9.28
C ASP A 31 -6.74 4.29 9.17
N GLN A 32 -6.52 3.62 10.30
CA GLN A 32 -6.24 2.19 10.33
C GLN A 32 -7.34 1.36 9.65
N LYS A 33 -8.62 1.72 9.87
CA LYS A 33 -9.75 0.98 9.34
C LYS A 33 -9.86 1.15 7.82
N SER A 34 -9.77 2.37 7.31
CA SER A 34 -9.75 2.64 5.88
C SER A 34 -8.53 2.04 5.18
N GLY A 35 -7.38 2.01 5.87
CA GLY A 35 -6.16 1.35 5.39
C GLY A 35 -6.35 -0.15 5.23
N GLU A 36 -6.87 -0.84 6.25
CA GLU A 36 -7.14 -2.29 6.22
C GLU A 36 -8.15 -2.68 5.14
N GLU A 37 -9.27 -1.97 5.03
CA GLU A 37 -10.28 -2.20 3.99
C GLU A 37 -9.71 -1.99 2.58
N THR A 38 -8.89 -0.96 2.41
CA THR A 38 -8.25 -0.70 1.11
C THR A 38 -7.19 -1.74 0.77
N ILE A 39 -6.40 -2.21 1.74
CA ILE A 39 -5.45 -3.31 1.54
C ILE A 39 -6.17 -4.58 1.11
N LEU A 40 -7.34 -4.87 1.70
CA LEU A 40 -8.17 -6.02 1.34
C LEU A 40 -8.73 -5.92 -0.09
N GLU A 41 -9.18 -4.73 -0.50
CA GLU A 41 -9.65 -4.50 -1.87
C GLU A 41 -8.49 -4.51 -2.90
N LEU A 42 -7.33 -3.93 -2.57
CA LEU A 42 -6.10 -4.05 -3.36
C LEU A 42 -5.69 -5.53 -3.49
N ALA A 43 -5.81 -6.29 -2.41
CA ALA A 43 -5.54 -7.71 -2.34
C ALA A 43 -6.55 -8.59 -3.10
N SER A 44 -7.74 -8.07 -3.42
CA SER A 44 -8.73 -8.83 -4.19
C SER A 44 -8.30 -9.04 -5.65
N GLY A 45 -7.26 -8.32 -6.10
CA GLY A 45 -6.76 -8.39 -7.48
C GLY A 45 -7.66 -7.68 -8.50
N ARG A 46 -8.73 -7.02 -8.04
CA ARG A 46 -9.72 -6.33 -8.89
C ARG A 46 -9.28 -4.92 -9.29
N MET A 47 -8.21 -4.39 -8.70
CA MET A 47 -7.71 -3.05 -8.96
C MET A 47 -6.49 -3.07 -9.92
N PRO A 48 -6.55 -2.40 -11.09
CA PRO A 48 -5.41 -2.24 -11.98
C PRO A 48 -4.26 -1.46 -11.32
N LYS A 49 -3.01 -1.78 -11.67
CA LYS A 49 -1.79 -1.13 -11.12
C LYS A 49 -1.84 0.40 -11.13
N GLY A 50 -2.41 1.01 -12.18
CA GLY A 50 -2.53 2.47 -12.28
C GLY A 50 -3.47 3.07 -11.22
N GLN A 51 -4.54 2.37 -10.85
CA GLN A 51 -5.43 2.80 -9.77
C GLN A 51 -4.76 2.66 -8.41
N ILE A 52 -3.96 1.60 -8.21
CA ILE A 52 -3.15 1.43 -7.00
C ILE A 52 -2.19 2.62 -6.84
N ALA A 53 -1.42 2.94 -7.87
CA ALA A 53 -0.49 4.06 -7.84
C ALA A 53 -1.18 5.40 -7.56
N LYS A 54 -2.33 5.65 -8.20
CA LYS A 54 -3.14 6.85 -7.93
C LYS A 54 -3.59 6.90 -6.47
N TRP A 55 -4.07 5.79 -5.93
CA TRP A 55 -4.51 5.75 -4.54
C TRP A 55 -3.37 6.09 -3.57
N PHE A 56 -2.18 5.54 -3.78
CA PHE A 56 -1.01 5.92 -2.98
C PHE A 56 -0.73 7.43 -3.08
N ALA A 57 -0.71 7.99 -4.29
CA ALA A 57 -0.46 9.42 -4.49
C ALA A 57 -1.49 10.32 -3.78
N ASP A 58 -2.76 9.92 -3.77
CA ASP A 58 -3.84 10.67 -3.12
C ASP A 58 -3.80 10.56 -1.58
N ASN A 59 -3.07 9.59 -1.03
CA ASN A 59 -3.09 9.24 0.40
C ASN A 59 -1.71 9.31 1.07
N ILE A 60 -0.73 9.98 0.47
CA ILE A 60 0.57 10.22 1.10
C ILE A 60 0.68 11.62 1.67
N ALA A 61 1.40 11.74 2.78
CA ALA A 61 1.82 13.02 3.34
C ALA A 61 3.33 12.99 3.55
N ALA A 62 3.97 14.16 3.56
CA ALA A 62 5.37 14.29 3.90
C ALA A 62 5.57 13.89 5.38
N LEU A 63 6.61 13.09 5.65
CA LEU A 63 7.12 12.93 7.00
C LEU A 63 7.65 14.28 7.44
N ASP A 64 7.11 14.84 8.53
CA ASP A 64 7.70 16.00 9.18
C ASP A 64 9.14 15.67 9.55
N LYS A 65 10.07 16.56 9.20
CA LYS A 65 11.50 16.40 9.48
C LYS A 65 11.82 16.57 10.96
#